data_AF-K1S9V5-F1
#
_entry.id   AF-K1S9V5-F1
#
_cell.length_a   1.000
_cell.length_b   1.000
_cell.length_c   1.000
_cell.angle_alpha   90.00
_cell.angle_beta   90.00
_cell.angle_gamma   90.00
#
_symmetry.space_group_name_H-M   'P 1'
#
loop_
_entity.id
_entity.type
_entity.pdbx_description
1 polymer ?
#
loop_
_entity_poly.entity_id
_entity_poly.type
_entity_poly.pdbx_seq_one_letter_code
_entity_poly.pdbx_strand_id
1 'polypeptide(L)'
;MYIFHHCDDDGRSAAAIIKSELTVVFDQPSDDRFIEYAHTGVLPCPEDVKENETIYIVDLSLDNVVFGLIKELVTKYNCNVIHIDHHKTTFDTLAGLSDEDKQIMNKVTKFYKEGISGSLLTWVYAYMDEDERTRCNDVPFDFSDKRTHVAFNYDTPDIREYRIPTVIRFIDDNDVWRHEIDETKYFT
;
A
#
# COMPACT_ATOMS: atom_id res chain seq x y z
N MET A 1 -6.69 2.70 14.35
CA MET A 1 -5.81 2.79 13.16
C MET A 1 -6.58 3.52 12.07
N TYR A 2 -5.95 4.43 11.31
CA TYR A 2 -6.54 5.02 10.09
C TYR A 2 -5.98 4.37 8.82
N ILE A 3 -6.81 4.28 7.79
CA ILE A 3 -6.44 3.83 6.45
C ILE A 3 -6.88 4.90 5.45
N PHE A 4 -5.90 5.58 4.85
CA PHE A 4 -6.12 6.51 3.76
C PHE A 4 -5.91 5.78 2.44
N HIS A 5 -6.83 5.92 1.49
CA HIS A 5 -6.77 5.20 0.23
C HIS A 5 -7.40 5.94 -0.94
N HIS A 6 -7.04 5.55 -2.16
CA HIS A 6 -7.69 6.06 -3.36
C HIS A 6 -9.12 5.54 -3.49
N CYS A 7 -9.95 6.25 -4.27
CA CYS A 7 -11.40 6.03 -4.33
C CYS A 7 -11.85 5.12 -5.50
N ASP A 8 -10.94 4.44 -6.17
CA ASP A 8 -11.24 3.44 -7.20
C ASP A 8 -11.15 2.01 -6.65
N ASP A 9 -11.23 1.03 -7.54
CA ASP A 9 -11.25 -0.38 -7.16
C ASP A 9 -9.90 -0.84 -6.57
N ASP A 10 -8.78 -0.27 -7.02
CA ASP A 10 -7.46 -0.62 -6.54
C ASP A 10 -7.24 -0.13 -5.10
N GLY A 11 -7.50 1.15 -4.85
CA GLY A 11 -7.39 1.73 -3.52
C GLY A 11 -8.36 1.12 -2.51
N ARG A 12 -9.61 0.87 -2.89
CA ARG A 12 -10.59 0.20 -2.01
C ARG A 12 -10.20 -1.24 -1.69
N SER A 13 -9.70 -1.98 -2.69
CA SER A 13 -9.20 -3.34 -2.50
C SER A 13 -7.98 -3.36 -1.57
N ALA A 14 -7.02 -2.45 -1.77
CA ALA A 14 -5.88 -2.29 -0.88
C ALA A 14 -6.31 -2.02 0.58
N ALA A 15 -7.24 -1.09 0.79
CA ALA A 15 -7.77 -0.80 2.13
C ALA A 15 -8.48 -2.00 2.76
N ALA A 16 -9.23 -2.77 1.97
CA ALA A 16 -9.87 -4.00 2.43
C ALA A 16 -8.86 -5.07 2.85
N ILE A 17 -7.73 -5.19 2.16
CA ILE A 17 -6.63 -6.11 2.52
C ILE A 17 -5.99 -5.68 3.85
N ILE A 18 -5.75 -4.38 4.07
CA ILE A 18 -5.26 -3.89 5.38
C ILE A 18 -6.23 -4.34 6.48
N LYS A 19 -7.53 -4.10 6.26
CA LYS A 19 -8.59 -4.50 7.20
C LYS A 19 -8.54 -6.02 7.46
N SER A 20 -8.53 -6.87 6.44
CA SER A 20 -8.67 -8.32 6.62
C SER A 20 -7.40 -9.02 7.11
N GLU A 21 -6.22 -8.62 6.61
CA GLU A 21 -4.98 -9.38 6.81
C GLU A 21 -4.02 -8.75 7.84
N LEU A 22 -4.08 -7.43 8.02
CA LEU A 22 -3.10 -6.68 8.82
C LEU A 22 -3.67 -6.14 10.13
N THR A 23 -4.93 -6.46 10.44
CA THR A 23 -5.52 -6.14 11.73
C THR A 23 -6.05 -7.37 12.44
N VAL A 24 -5.98 -7.35 13.77
CA VAL A 24 -6.56 -8.41 14.59
C VAL A 24 -8.08 -8.32 14.46
N VAL A 25 -8.76 -9.47 14.30
CA VAL A 25 -10.22 -9.56 14.12
C VAL A 25 -11.02 -8.77 15.17
N PHE A 26 -10.50 -8.63 16.38
CA PHE A 26 -11.15 -7.92 17.49
C PHE A 26 -10.80 -6.42 17.59
N ASP A 27 -9.87 -5.93 16.77
CA ASP A 27 -9.39 -4.54 16.75
C ASP A 27 -9.51 -3.93 15.34
N GLN A 28 -10.55 -4.36 14.63
CA GLN A 28 -10.88 -3.87 13.31
C GLN A 28 -11.25 -2.39 13.39
N PRO A 29 -10.66 -1.52 12.56
CA PRO A 29 -11.04 -0.11 12.52
C PRO A 29 -12.51 0.04 12.13
N SER A 30 -13.19 1.00 12.76
CA SER A 30 -14.53 1.43 12.37
C SER A 30 -14.51 2.07 10.97
N ASP A 31 -15.65 2.07 10.29
CA ASP A 31 -15.71 2.49 8.88
C ASP A 31 -15.35 3.98 8.68
N ASP A 32 -15.55 4.83 9.69
CA ASP A 32 -15.13 6.24 9.69
C ASP A 32 -13.60 6.44 9.77
N ARG A 33 -12.83 5.36 9.95
CA ARG A 33 -11.36 5.36 9.91
C ARG A 33 -10.80 5.02 8.52
N PHE A 34 -11.67 4.80 7.54
CA PHE A 34 -11.33 4.63 6.13
C PHE A 34 -11.57 5.95 5.41
N ILE A 35 -10.49 6.60 4.98
CA ILE A 35 -10.54 7.94 4.40
C ILE A 35 -10.20 7.85 2.91
N GLU A 36 -11.22 7.99 2.07
CA GLU A 36 -11.06 8.06 0.62
C GLU A 36 -10.50 9.42 0.17
N TYR A 37 -9.56 9.40 -0.78
CA TYR A 37 -9.02 10.60 -1.40
C TYR A 37 -8.85 10.43 -2.91
N ALA A 38 -9.41 11.35 -3.68
CA ALA A 38 -9.42 11.29 -5.15
C ALA A 38 -8.38 12.23 -5.81
N HIS A 39 -7.31 12.59 -5.09
CA HIS A 39 -6.35 13.64 -5.51
C HIS A 39 -6.98 15.02 -5.81
N THR A 40 -8.16 15.28 -5.24
CA THR A 40 -8.87 16.56 -5.38
C THR A 40 -9.28 17.11 -4.02
N GLY A 41 -8.96 18.38 -3.79
CA GLY A 41 -9.37 19.09 -2.58
C GLY A 41 -8.38 18.92 -1.43
N VAL A 42 -8.91 18.78 -0.21
CA VAL A 42 -8.14 18.70 1.03
C VAL A 42 -8.22 17.27 1.56
N LEU A 43 -7.08 16.71 1.94
CA LEU A 43 -6.99 15.48 2.72
C LEU A 43 -6.73 15.84 4.19
N PRO A 44 -7.75 15.85 5.06
CA PRO A 44 -7.57 16.27 6.44
C PRO A 44 -6.86 15.20 7.26
N CYS A 45 -5.99 15.64 8.18
CA CYS A 45 -5.52 14.81 9.28
C CYS A 45 -6.64 14.75 10.35
N PRO A 46 -7.20 13.57 10.69
CA PRO A 46 -8.28 13.46 11.66
C PRO A 46 -7.87 13.98 13.05
N GLU A 47 -8.81 14.60 13.77
CA GLU A 47 -8.52 15.24 15.06
C GLU A 47 -8.28 14.25 16.21
N ASP A 48 -8.76 13.01 16.07
CA ASP A 48 -8.71 11.94 17.05
C ASP A 48 -7.67 10.85 16.71
N VAL A 49 -6.69 11.19 15.87
CA VAL A 49 -5.45 10.41 15.71
C VAL A 49 -4.73 10.31 17.07
N LYS A 50 -4.35 9.10 17.46
CA LYS A 50 -3.66 8.82 18.72
C LYS A 50 -2.15 8.88 18.53
N GLU A 51 -1.44 9.26 19.59
CA GLU A 51 0.02 9.22 19.59
C GLU A 51 0.53 7.79 19.38
N ASN A 52 1.56 7.61 18.55
CA ASN A 52 2.14 6.31 18.19
C ASN A 52 1.19 5.34 17.47
N GLU A 53 0.06 5.82 16.96
CA GLU A 53 -0.87 5.00 16.18
C GLU A 53 -0.23 4.57 14.85
N THR A 54 -0.51 3.34 14.42
CA THR A 54 -0.17 2.90 13.06
C THR A 54 -1.16 3.49 12.07
N ILE A 55 -0.66 4.03 10.96
CA ILE A 55 -1.47 4.65 9.91
C ILE A 55 -1.05 4.06 8.58
N TYR A 56 -2.03 3.60 7.81
CA TYR A 56 -1.81 3.10 6.45
C TYR A 56 -2.23 4.17 5.44
N ILE A 57 -1.38 4.39 4.45
CA ILE A 57 -1.67 5.16 3.24
C ILE A 57 -1.42 4.19 2.10
N VAL A 58 -2.46 3.84 1.35
CA VAL A 58 -2.38 2.80 0.30
C VAL A 58 -2.92 3.33 -1.02
N ASP A 59 -2.22 3.02 -2.10
CA ASP A 59 -2.59 3.40 -3.46
C ASP A 59 -2.79 4.92 -3.66
N LEU A 60 -2.12 5.73 -2.85
CA LEU A 60 -2.15 7.18 -2.95
C LEU A 60 -0.78 7.68 -3.34
N SER A 61 -0.68 8.31 -4.51
CA SER A 61 0.58 8.86 -4.96
C SER A 61 1.10 9.95 -4.01
N LEU A 62 2.41 9.98 -3.79
CA LEU A 62 3.07 11.01 -2.99
C LEU A 62 3.06 12.32 -3.77
N ASP A 63 2.08 13.16 -3.48
CA ASP A 63 2.02 14.56 -3.86
C ASP A 63 2.22 15.47 -2.65
N ASN A 64 2.13 16.80 -2.83
CA ASN A 64 2.28 17.76 -1.74
C ASN A 64 1.21 17.61 -0.63
N VAL A 65 0.00 17.14 -1.00
CA VAL A 65 -1.11 16.97 -0.05
C VAL A 65 -0.87 15.73 0.80
N VAL A 66 -0.55 14.60 0.17
CA VAL A 66 -0.22 13.34 0.86
C VAL A 66 1.04 13.51 1.71
N PHE A 67 2.07 14.20 1.19
CA PHE A 67 3.26 14.53 1.99
C PHE A 67 2.93 15.41 3.19
N GLY A 68 2.04 16.40 3.04
CA GLY A 68 1.57 17.24 4.14
C GLY A 68 0.90 16.43 5.25
N LEU A 69 0.03 15.48 4.88
CA LEU A 69 -0.58 14.53 5.83
C LEU A 69 0.49 13.70 6.54
N ILE A 70 1.42 13.08 5.80
CA ILE A 70 2.52 12.28 6.36
C ILE A 70 3.34 13.10 7.35
N LYS A 71 3.70 14.33 6.98
CA LYS A 71 4.46 15.25 7.83
C LYS A 71 3.73 15.53 9.14
N GLU A 72 2.42 15.79 9.09
CA GLU A 72 1.64 16.02 10.31
C GLU A 72 1.57 14.75 11.18
N LEU A 73 1.24 13.59 10.61
CA LEU A 73 1.16 12.31 11.31
C LEU A 73 2.48 11.95 12.02
N VAL A 74 3.61 12.10 11.33
CA VAL A 74 4.94 11.78 11.87
C VAL A 74 5.40 12.79 12.91
N THR A 75 5.19 14.09 12.69
CA THR A 75 5.79 15.13 13.55
C THR A 75 4.94 15.51 14.75
N LYS A 76 3.61 15.51 14.61
CA LYS A 76 2.68 15.94 15.66
C LYS A 76 2.24 14.78 16.54
N TYR A 77 2.02 13.61 15.95
CA TYR A 77 1.46 12.44 16.64
C TYR A 77 2.45 11.29 16.78
N ASN A 78 3.67 11.41 16.25
CA ASN A 78 4.68 10.35 16.26
C ASN A 78 4.13 9.01 15.74
N CYS A 79 3.23 9.05 14.74
CA CYS A 79 2.59 7.86 14.18
C CYS A 79 3.58 6.96 13.43
N ASN A 80 3.30 5.66 13.43
CA ASN A 80 3.97 4.69 12.57
C ASN A 80 3.28 4.69 11.20
N VAL A 81 3.77 5.51 10.27
CA VAL A 81 3.18 5.64 8.94
C VAL A 81 3.74 4.58 8.00
N ILE A 82 2.85 3.81 7.38
CA ILE A 82 3.14 2.83 6.35
C ILE A 82 2.52 3.32 5.05
N HIS A 83 3.33 3.57 4.03
CA HIS A 83 2.90 4.04 2.73
C HIS A 83 3.23 3.01 1.66
N ILE A 84 2.19 2.44 1.06
CA ILE A 84 2.27 1.42 0.00
C ILE A 84 1.71 2.04 -1.28
N ASP A 85 2.52 2.14 -2.32
CA ASP A 85 2.10 2.82 -3.55
C ASP A 85 2.88 2.33 -4.78
N HIS A 86 2.33 2.56 -5.97
CA HIS A 86 2.89 2.10 -7.25
C HIS A 86 2.99 3.21 -8.30
N HIS A 87 2.47 4.40 -8.02
CA HIS A 87 2.41 5.49 -8.98
C HIS A 87 3.78 6.10 -9.26
N LYS A 88 4.09 6.34 -10.54
CA LYS A 88 5.30 7.05 -10.96
C LYS A 88 5.50 8.40 -10.24
N THR A 89 4.42 9.14 -10.00
CA THR A 89 4.44 10.41 -9.27
C THR A 89 5.13 10.29 -7.91
N THR A 90 4.99 9.15 -7.22
CA THR A 90 5.67 8.93 -5.94
C THR A 90 7.17 8.93 -6.08
N PHE A 91 7.69 8.23 -7.08
CA PHE A 91 9.12 8.16 -7.37
C PHE A 91 9.68 9.53 -7.77
N ASP A 92 8.96 10.24 -8.65
CA ASP A 92 9.34 11.57 -9.11
C ASP A 92 9.37 12.58 -7.95
N THR A 93 8.38 12.56 -7.06
CA THR A 93 8.34 13.42 -5.87
C THR A 93 9.48 13.10 -4.90
N LEU A 94 9.74 11.82 -4.60
CA LEU A 94 10.82 11.41 -3.70
C LEU A 94 12.19 11.89 -4.16
N ALA A 95 12.45 11.84 -5.47
CA ALA A 95 13.70 12.31 -6.06
C ALA A 95 13.90 13.83 -5.88
N GLY A 96 12.80 14.59 -5.81
CA GLY A 96 12.79 16.04 -5.67
C GLY A 96 12.75 16.58 -4.24
N LEU A 97 12.69 15.73 -3.21
CA LEU A 97 12.54 16.18 -1.83
C LEU A 97 13.75 16.98 -1.32
N SER A 98 13.46 17.98 -0.47
CA SER A 98 14.48 18.68 0.31
C SER A 98 15.13 17.76 1.35
N ASP A 99 16.29 18.12 1.88
CA ASP A 99 16.96 17.30 2.90
C ASP A 99 16.18 17.23 4.21
N GLU A 100 15.41 18.27 4.55
CA GLU A 100 14.49 18.26 5.70
C GLU A 100 13.34 17.27 5.47
N ASP A 101 12.73 17.29 4.28
CA ASP A 101 11.61 16.41 3.96
C ASP A 101 12.05 14.95 3.83
N LYS A 102 13.27 14.70 3.36
CA LYS A 102 13.89 13.36 3.40
C LYS A 102 14.00 12.81 4.82
N GLN A 103 14.30 13.65 5.82
CA GLN A 103 14.35 13.20 7.22
C GLN A 103 12.98 12.75 7.73
N ILE A 104 11.89 13.39 7.28
CA ILE A 104 10.53 12.95 7.58
C ILE A 104 10.26 11.61 6.89
N MET A 105 10.53 11.51 5.60
CA MET A 105 10.30 10.27 4.84
C MET A 105 11.16 9.10 5.30
N ASN A 106 12.28 9.33 6.00
CA ASN A 106 13.10 8.27 6.61
C ASN A 106 12.43 7.61 7.82
N LYS A 107 11.39 8.23 8.39
CA LYS A 107 10.59 7.66 9.49
C LYS A 107 9.37 6.86 8.98
N VAL A 108 9.12 6.90 7.68
CA VAL A 108 7.98 6.22 7.03
C VAL A 108 8.44 4.85 6.54
N THR A 109 7.66 3.81 6.83
CA THR A 109 7.80 2.52 6.16
C THR A 109 7.22 2.65 4.76
N LYS A 110 8.08 2.57 3.75
CA LYS A 110 7.73 2.81 2.34
C LYS A 110 7.78 1.49 1.60
N PHE A 111 6.73 1.12 0.89
CA PHE A 111 6.77 0.00 -0.05
C PHE A 111 6.31 0.47 -1.41
N TYR A 112 7.26 0.75 -2.30
CA TYR A 112 6.99 1.37 -3.59
C TYR A 112 7.47 0.50 -4.75
N LYS A 113 6.57 0.16 -5.66
CA LYS A 113 6.93 -0.67 -6.82
C LYS A 113 6.02 -0.44 -8.02
N GLU A 114 6.60 -0.02 -9.15
CA GLU A 114 5.87 0.10 -10.42
C GLU A 114 5.55 -1.27 -11.05
N GLY A 115 4.53 -1.32 -11.91
CA GLY A 115 4.16 -2.51 -12.69
C GLY A 115 3.35 -3.57 -11.92
N ILE A 116 2.94 -3.23 -10.71
CA ILE A 116 2.05 -3.99 -9.83
C ILE A 116 1.04 -2.96 -9.29
N SER A 117 -0.23 -3.31 -9.22
CA SER A 117 -1.28 -2.49 -8.61
C SER A 117 -1.06 -2.28 -7.10
N GLY A 118 -1.62 -1.22 -6.54
CA GLY A 118 -1.63 -0.93 -5.12
C GLY A 118 -2.25 -2.06 -4.28
N SER A 119 -3.32 -2.70 -4.76
CA SER A 119 -3.96 -3.83 -4.06
C SER A 119 -3.09 -5.08 -4.06
N LEU A 120 -2.49 -5.46 -5.19
CA LEU A 120 -1.59 -6.62 -5.21
C LEU A 120 -0.31 -6.33 -4.41
N LEU A 121 0.22 -5.11 -4.45
CA LEU A 121 1.36 -4.72 -3.62
C LEU A 121 1.03 -4.80 -2.12
N THR A 122 -0.17 -4.38 -1.74
CA THR A 122 -0.66 -4.48 -0.35
C THR A 122 -0.84 -5.94 0.08
N TRP A 123 -1.30 -6.82 -0.82
CA TRP A 123 -1.35 -8.26 -0.57
C TRP A 123 0.04 -8.84 -0.28
N VAL A 124 1.05 -8.49 -1.08
CA VAL A 124 2.43 -8.93 -0.83
C VAL A 124 2.90 -8.46 0.55
N TYR A 125 2.68 -7.19 0.90
CA TYR A 125 3.07 -6.65 2.20
C TYR A 125 2.40 -7.37 3.39
N ALA A 126 1.13 -7.75 3.24
CA ALA A 126 0.39 -8.47 4.27
C ALA A 126 1.04 -9.82 4.65
N TYR A 127 1.67 -10.49 3.70
CA TYR A 127 2.31 -11.80 3.89
C TYR A 127 3.83 -11.74 4.14
N MET A 128 4.41 -10.54 4.17
CA MET A 128 5.75 -10.34 4.72
C MET A 128 5.75 -10.54 6.24
N ASP A 129 6.83 -11.11 6.77
CA ASP A 129 7.05 -11.14 8.22
C ASP A 129 7.49 -9.77 8.77
N GLU A 130 7.63 -9.66 10.10
CA GLU A 130 7.98 -8.39 10.74
C GLU A 130 9.31 -7.83 10.25
N ASP A 131 10.34 -8.67 10.11
CA ASP A 131 11.66 -8.26 9.66
C ASP A 131 11.60 -7.81 8.20
N GLU A 132 10.94 -8.58 7.33
CA GLU A 132 10.72 -8.26 5.93
C GLU A 132 10.00 -6.92 5.74
N ARG A 133 8.97 -6.62 6.54
CA ARG A 133 8.24 -5.34 6.46
C ARG A 133 9.12 -4.13 6.74
N THR A 134 10.16 -4.27 7.58
CA THR A 134 11.12 -3.16 7.83
C THR A 134 12.00 -2.84 6.63
N ARG A 135 12.13 -3.78 5.69
CA ARG A 135 12.98 -3.72 4.48
C ARG A 135 12.19 -4.14 3.24
N CYS A 136 10.90 -3.83 3.19
CA CYS A 136 9.94 -4.39 2.23
C CYS A 136 10.32 -4.17 0.76
N ASN A 137 10.99 -3.05 0.41
CA ASN A 137 11.47 -2.84 -0.97
C ASN A 137 12.58 -3.81 -1.38
N ASP A 138 13.33 -4.36 -0.42
CA ASP A 138 14.46 -5.27 -0.64
C ASP A 138 14.07 -6.75 -0.50
N VAL A 139 12.79 -7.04 -0.24
CA VAL A 139 12.29 -8.40 -0.09
C VAL A 139 12.02 -8.97 -1.49
N PRO A 140 12.74 -10.02 -1.93
CA PRO A 140 12.46 -10.66 -3.20
C PRO A 140 11.17 -11.47 -3.08
N PHE A 141 10.30 -11.30 -4.07
CA PHE A 141 9.10 -12.10 -4.23
C PHE A 141 8.88 -12.43 -5.71
N ASP A 142 8.27 -13.57 -5.96
CA ASP A 142 7.99 -14.08 -7.29
C ASP A 142 6.49 -14.31 -7.49
N PHE A 143 6.02 -14.04 -8.71
CA PHE A 143 4.63 -14.22 -9.13
C PHE A 143 4.50 -15.24 -10.26
N SER A 144 5.35 -16.28 -10.27
CA SER A 144 5.20 -17.39 -11.21
C SER A 144 3.77 -17.97 -11.19
N ASP A 145 3.41 -18.66 -12.26
CA ASP A 145 2.05 -19.16 -12.50
C ASP A 145 0.96 -18.07 -12.62
N LYS A 146 1.20 -17.08 -13.49
CA LYS A 146 0.21 -16.04 -13.87
C LYS A 146 -0.37 -15.31 -12.65
N ARG A 147 0.49 -14.98 -11.68
CA ARG A 147 0.10 -14.27 -10.44
C ARG A 147 -1.01 -15.00 -9.69
N THR A 148 -1.08 -16.32 -9.76
CA THR A 148 -2.01 -17.11 -8.94
C THR A 148 -1.53 -17.21 -7.50
N HIS A 149 -0.21 -17.13 -7.31
CA HIS A 149 0.46 -17.17 -6.02
C HIS A 149 1.55 -16.09 -5.97
N VAL A 150 1.94 -15.74 -4.74
CA VAL A 150 3.18 -15.03 -4.46
C VAL A 150 4.08 -15.93 -3.62
N ALA A 151 5.34 -16.06 -4.02
CA ALA A 151 6.34 -16.82 -3.29
C ALA A 151 7.43 -15.90 -2.72
N PHE A 152 7.76 -16.11 -1.45
CA PHE A 152 8.91 -15.52 -0.77
C PHE A 152 9.96 -16.60 -0.53
N ASN A 153 11.24 -16.21 -0.46
CA ASN A 153 12.37 -17.13 -0.27
C ASN A 153 12.39 -18.27 -1.30
N TYR A 154 12.00 -17.99 -2.55
CA TYR A 154 11.83 -18.99 -3.61
C TYR A 154 13.12 -19.74 -4.01
N ASP A 155 14.30 -19.22 -3.61
CA ASP A 155 15.60 -19.86 -3.82
C ASP A 155 16.08 -20.70 -2.62
N THR A 156 15.25 -20.86 -1.58
CA THR A 156 15.60 -21.61 -0.37
C THR A 156 14.64 -22.79 -0.13
N PRO A 157 15.03 -23.78 0.69
CA PRO A 157 14.12 -24.86 1.10
C PRO A 157 12.90 -24.39 1.90
N ASP A 158 12.93 -23.17 2.44
CA ASP A 158 11.89 -22.58 3.30
C ASP A 158 10.98 -21.63 2.50
N ILE A 159 10.60 -22.05 1.29
CA ILE A 159 9.71 -21.27 0.43
C ILE A 159 8.35 -21.05 1.11
N ARG A 160 7.90 -19.79 1.13
CA ARG A 160 6.58 -19.42 1.64
C ARG A 160 5.73 -18.96 0.47
N GLU A 161 4.70 -19.73 0.16
CA GLU A 161 3.81 -19.47 -0.98
C GLU A 161 2.40 -19.17 -0.50
N TYR A 162 1.81 -18.10 -1.04
CA TYR A 162 0.48 -17.63 -0.67
C TYR A 162 -0.37 -17.42 -1.91
N ARG A 163 -1.57 -17.99 -1.91
CA ARG A 163 -2.52 -17.84 -3.01
C ARG A 163 -3.03 -16.40 -3.09
N ILE A 164 -3.00 -15.81 -4.28
CA ILE A 164 -3.56 -14.48 -4.53
C ILE A 164 -5.05 -14.64 -4.88
N PRO A 165 -5.96 -13.98 -4.14
CA PRO A 165 -7.38 -13.94 -4.46
C PRO A 165 -7.65 -13.51 -5.91
N THR A 166 -8.59 -14.18 -6.58
CA THR A 166 -8.94 -13.89 -7.98
C THR A 166 -9.32 -12.42 -8.20
N VAL A 167 -10.03 -11.81 -7.25
CA VAL A 167 -10.42 -10.40 -7.34
C VAL A 167 -9.21 -9.46 -7.39
N ILE A 168 -8.19 -9.69 -6.56
CA ILE A 168 -6.95 -8.90 -6.56
C ILE A 168 -6.22 -9.06 -7.90
N ARG A 169 -6.20 -10.29 -8.44
CA ARG A 169 -5.59 -10.56 -9.75
C ARG A 169 -6.30 -9.82 -10.89
N PHE A 170 -7.63 -9.72 -10.82
CA PHE A 170 -8.41 -9.00 -11.84
C PHE A 170 -8.18 -7.49 -11.77
N ILE A 171 -8.12 -6.94 -10.56
CA ILE A 171 -7.79 -5.53 -10.33
C ILE A 171 -6.39 -5.24 -10.86
N ASP A 172 -5.39 -6.04 -10.49
CA ASP A 172 -4.01 -5.88 -10.96
C ASP A 172 -3.89 -5.92 -12.48
N ASP A 173 -4.55 -6.89 -13.12
CA ASP A 173 -4.48 -7.07 -14.57
C ASP A 173 -5.08 -5.87 -15.33
N ASN A 174 -6.17 -5.28 -14.80
CA ASN A 174 -6.81 -4.11 -15.37
C ASN A 174 -6.03 -2.82 -15.07
N ASP A 175 -5.62 -2.61 -13.83
CA ASP A 175 -4.94 -1.40 -13.35
C ASP A 175 -3.62 -1.14 -14.10
N VAL A 176 -2.79 -2.18 -14.25
CA VAL A 176 -1.49 -2.08 -14.93
C VAL A 176 -1.55 -2.40 -16.42
N TRP A 177 -2.76 -2.50 -17.00
CA TRP A 177 -3.01 -2.73 -18.43
C TRP A 177 -2.34 -4.00 -18.98
N ARG A 178 -2.39 -5.09 -18.20
CA ARG A 178 -1.69 -6.33 -18.49
C ARG A 178 -2.43 -7.22 -19.49
N HIS A 179 -3.76 -7.33 -19.34
CA HIS A 179 -4.65 -8.09 -20.23
C HIS A 179 -4.26 -9.57 -20.42
N GLU A 180 -3.67 -10.19 -19.40
CA GLU A 180 -3.27 -11.61 -19.39
C GLU A 180 -4.42 -12.55 -18.97
N ILE A 181 -5.44 -12.01 -18.31
CA ILE A 181 -6.63 -12.73 -17.85
C ILE A 181 -7.74 -12.53 -18.88
N ASP A 182 -8.47 -13.59 -19.25
CA ASP A 182 -9.49 -13.50 -20.29
C ASP A 182 -10.72 -12.71 -19.81
N GLU A 183 -11.08 -12.84 -18.54
CA GLU A 183 -12.23 -12.19 -17.90
C GLU A 183 -12.08 -10.68 -17.73
N THR A 184 -10.87 -10.14 -17.80
CA THR A 184 -10.57 -8.70 -17.64
C THR A 184 -10.42 -7.99 -18.98
N LYS A 185 -10.48 -8.72 -20.11
CA LYS A 185 -10.40 -8.12 -21.43
C LYS A 185 -11.67 -7.32 -21.75
N TYR A 186 -11.49 -6.20 -22.43
CA TYR A 186 -12.61 -5.43 -22.97
C TYR A 186 -13.46 -6.30 -23.91
N PHE A 187 -14.77 -6.05 -23.94
CA PHE A 187 -15.64 -6.62 -24.96
C PHE A 187 -15.16 -6.14 -26.35
N THR A 188 -14.61 -7.07 -27.14
CA THR A 188 -14.21 -6.86 -28.54
C THR A 188 -15.31 -7.28 -29.49
#